data_AF-A0A2Z6NN33-F1
#
_entry.id   AF-A0A2Z6NN33-F1
#
_cell.length_a   1.000
_cell.length_b   1.000
_cell.length_c   1.000
_cell.angle_alpha   90.00
_cell.angle_beta   90.00
_cell.angle_gamma   90.00
#
_symmetry.space_group_name_H-M   'P 1'
#
loop_
_entity.id
_entity.type
_entity.pdbx_description
1 polymer ?
#
loop_
_entity_poly.entity_id
_entity_poly.type
_entity_poly.pdbx_seq_one_letter_code
_entity_poly.pdbx_strand_id
1 'polypeptide(L)' 'MDLIELWAIFGPGVAGAVFGAGWWIWLDAVVCSSTTVPFLHYLPGIFASLAGLMFNCVRKEDIDYSPYDEGEWRHK' A
#
# COMPACT_ATOMS: atom_id res chain seq x y z
N MET A 1 21.36 -5.07 -11.55
CA MET A 1 20.19 -4.24 -11.25
C MET A 1 20.69 -2.89 -10.80
N ASP A 2 20.32 -1.86 -11.54
CA ASP A 2 20.59 -0.49 -11.13
C ASP A 2 19.79 -0.13 -9.88
N LEU A 3 20.28 0.85 -9.11
CA LEU A 3 19.63 1.30 -7.87
C LEU A 3 18.17 1.72 -8.11
N ILE A 4 17.89 2.30 -9.29
CA ILE A 4 16.57 2.72 -9.74
C ILE A 4 15.65 1.51 -9.98
N GLU A 5 16.16 0.44 -10.59
CA GLU A 5 15.38 -0.79 -10.81
C GLU A 5 15.05 -1.50 -9.49
N LEU A 6 16.03 -1.55 -8.58
CA LEU A 6 15.82 -2.10 -7.25
C LEU A 6 14.74 -1.32 -6.48
N TRP A 7 14.73 0.01 -6.61
CA TRP A 7 13.73 0.86 -5.96
C TRP A 7 12.35 0.77 -6.62
N ALA A 8 12.27 0.56 -7.92
CA ALA A 8 11.00 0.30 -8.60
C ALA A 8 10.34 -1.02 -8.14
N ILE A 9 11.14 -2.06 -7.86
CA ILE A 9 10.65 -3.37 -7.42
C ILE A 9 10.25 -3.36 -5.93
N PHE A 10 11.11 -2.82 -5.05
CA PHE A 10 10.89 -2.87 -3.61
C PHE A 10 10.13 -1.67 -3.05
N GLY A 11 10.09 -0.54 -3.76
CA GLY A 11 9.46 0.71 -3.34
C GLY A 11 8.00 0.55 -2.90
N PRO A 12 7.13 -0.15 -3.67
CA PRO A 12 5.76 -0.41 -3.25
C PRO A 12 5.66 -1.20 -1.94
N GLY A 13 6.54 -2.18 -1.75
CA GLY A 13 6.59 -2.98 -0.52
C GLY A 13 7.04 -2.17 0.69
N VAL A 14 8.08 -1.33 0.53
CA VAL A 14 8.56 -0.44 1.60
C VAL A 14 7.51 0.61 1.94
N ALA A 15 6.86 1.22 0.94
CA ALA A 15 5.77 2.17 1.16
C ALA A 15 4.60 1.54 1.92
N GLY A 16 4.21 0.31 1.56
CA GLY A 16 3.18 -0.46 2.26
C GLY A 16 3.57 -0.76 3.71
N ALA A 17 4.82 -1.15 3.97
CA ALA A 17 5.31 -1.42 5.32
C ALA A 17 5.32 -0.16 6.21
N VAL A 18 5.80 0.97 5.67
CA VAL A 18 5.80 2.26 6.38
C VAL A 18 4.37 2.71 6.68
N PHE A 19 3.47 2.59 5.71
CA PHE A 19 2.07 2.90 5.90
C PHE A 19 1.42 2.02 6.98
N GLY A 20 1.62 0.70 6.91
CA GLY A 20 1.09 -0.25 7.89
C GLY A 20 1.60 0.02 9.32
N ALA A 21 2.90 0.30 9.47
CA ALA A 21 3.48 0.67 10.76
C ALA A 21 2.90 1.98 11.30
N GLY A 22 2.80 3.01 10.46
CA GLY A 22 2.20 4.29 10.83
C GLY A 22 0.73 4.16 11.22
N TRP A 23 -0.03 3.35 10.48
CA TRP A 23 -1.42 3.04 10.79
C TRP A 23 -1.58 2.33 12.13
N TRP A 24 -0.71 1.36 12.43
CA TRP A 24 -0.73 0.63 13.70
C TRP A 24 -0.42 1.55 14.89
N ILE A 25 0.61 2.39 14.78
CA ILE A 25 0.97 3.38 15.81
C ILE A 25 -0.20 4.36 16.04
N TRP A 26 -0.85 4.80 14.97
CA TRP A 26 -2.00 5.69 15.07
C TRP A 26 -3.19 5.03 15.78
N LEU A 27 -3.52 3.78 15.43
CA LEU A 27 -4.58 3.04 16.12
C LEU A 27 -4.29 2.87 17.62
N ASP A 28 -3.05 2.55 17.98
CA ASP A 28 -2.62 2.42 19.38
C ASP A 28 -2.82 3.74 20.15
N ALA A 29 -2.37 4.86 19.57
CA ALA A 29 -2.55 6.19 20.14
C ALA A 29 -4.03 6.56 20.34
N VAL A 30 -4.89 6.15 19.40
CA VAL A 30 -6.34 6.39 19.47
C VAL A 30 -6.99 5.54 20.57
N VAL A 31 -6.57 4.29 20.74
CA VAL A 31 -7.08 3.40 21.81
C VAL A 31 -6.68 3.89 23.20
N CYS A 32 -5.46 4.41 23.35
CA CYS A 32 -4.98 4.97 24.62
C CYS A 32 -5.48 6.40 24.90
N SER A 33 -6.11 7.06 23.92
CA SER A 33 -6.59 8.43 24.07
C SER A 33 -7.90 8.48 24.88
N SER A 34 -7.99 9.45 25.80
CA SER A 34 -9.24 9.77 26.50
C SER A 34 -10.21 10.61 25.64
N THR A 35 -9.76 11.08 24.47
CA THR A 35 -10.57 11.91 23.56
C THR A 35 -11.22 11.03 22.51
N THR A 36 -12.53 11.22 22.32
CA THR A 36 -13.29 10.53 21.28
C THR A 36 -12.89 11.05 19.90
N VAL A 37 -12.22 10.19 19.12
CA VAL A 37 -11.85 10.50 17.74
C VAL A 37 -13.05 10.22 16.83
N PRO A 38 -13.47 11.16 15.97
CA PRO A 38 -14.60 10.93 15.09
C PRO A 38 -14.26 9.89 14.02
N PHE A 39 -15.22 9.00 13.73
CA PHE A 39 -15.08 7.83 12.86
C PHE A 39 -14.45 8.13 11.48
N LEU A 40 -14.66 9.34 10.96
CA LEU A 40 -14.11 9.77 9.68
C LEU A 40 -12.57 9.65 9.59
N HIS A 41 -11.86 9.80 10.72
CA HIS A 41 -10.39 9.73 10.74
C HIS A 41 -9.85 8.30 10.58
N TYR A 42 -10.68 7.27 10.79
CA TYR A 42 -10.28 5.88 10.61
C TYR A 42 -10.42 5.42 9.14
N LEU A 43 -11.26 6.09 8.35
CA LEU A 43 -11.56 5.69 6.97
C LEU A 43 -10.32 5.57 6.07
N PRO A 44 -9.35 6.51 6.07
CA PRO A 44 -8.18 6.42 5.19
C PRO A 44 -7.37 5.12 5.41
N GLY A 45 -7.16 4.73 6.66
CA GLY A 45 -6.44 3.50 6.99
C GLY A 45 -7.21 2.23 6.66
N ILE A 46 -8.53 2.24 6.89
CA ILE A 46 -9.42 1.13 6.53
C ILE A 46 -9.43 0.94 5.00
N PHE A 47 -9.61 2.00 4.22
CA PHE A 47 -9.61 1.92 2.76
C PHE A 47 -8.26 1.49 2.19
N ALA A 48 -7.15 1.99 2.73
CA ALA A 48 -5.83 1.57 2.31
C ALA A 48 -5.56 0.08 2.63
N SER A 49 -6.00 -0.41 3.79
CA SER A 49 -5.86 -1.82 4.16
C SER A 49 -6.74 -2.71 3.27
N LEU A 50 -7.96 -2.27 2.96
CA LEU A 50 -8.87 -2.96 2.05
C LEU A 50 -8.30 -2.99 0.62
N ALA A 51 -7.76 -1.87 0.13
CA ALA A 51 -7.09 -1.82 -1.16
C ALA A 51 -5.88 -2.77 -1.22
N GLY A 52 -5.05 -2.78 -0.17
CA GLY A 52 -3.94 -3.73 -0.04
C GLY A 52 -4.40 -5.19 -0.10
N LEU A 53 -5.49 -5.53 0.58
CA LEU A 53 -6.09 -6.86 0.51
C LEU A 53 -6.62 -7.19 -0.90
N MET A 54 -7.33 -6.27 -1.54
CA MET A 54 -7.82 -6.45 -2.91
C MET A 54 -6.68 -6.68 -3.91
N PHE A 55 -5.57 -5.94 -3.78
CA PHE A 55 -4.38 -6.17 -4.61
C PHE A 55 -3.72 -7.53 -4.40
N ASN A 56 -3.82 -8.11 -3.20
CA ASN A 56 -3.31 -9.46 -2.91
C ASN A 56 -4.31 -10.57 -3.27
N CYS A 57 -5.62 -10.29 -3.25
CA CYS A 57 -6.68 -11.25 -3.60
C CYS A 57 -6.91 -11.40 -5.10
N VAL A 58 -6.39 -10.50 -5.92
CA VAL A 58 -6.45 -10.60 -7.39
C VAL A 58 -5.15 -11.24 -7.89
N ARG A 59 -5.26 -12.37 -8.60
CA ARG A 59 -4.10 -12.99 -9.25
C ARG A 59 -3.64 -12.09 -10.38
N LYS A 60 -2.33 -11.88 -10.52
CA LYS A 60 -1.74 -11.11 -11.63
C LYS A 60 -2.23 -11.57 -13.00
N GLU A 61 -2.48 -12.86 -13.15
CA GLU A 61 -2.95 -13.52 -14.38
C GLU A 61 -4.36 -13.07 -14.81
N ASP A 62 -5.17 -12.61 -13.86
CA ASP A 62 -6.56 -12.16 -14.09
C ASP A 62 -6.65 -10.65 -14.39
N ILE A 63 -5.50 -9.95 -14.45
CA ILE A 63 -5.41 -8.51 -14.70
C ILE A 63 -4.85 -8.29 -16.12
N ASP A 64 -5.72 -7.96 -17.07
CA ASP A 64 -5.37 -7.73 -18.50
C ASP A 64 -4.54 -6.44 -18.72
N TYR A 65 -4.41 -5.61 -17.67
CA TYR A 65 -3.59 -4.40 -17.67
C TYR A 65 -2.92 -4.24 -16.30
N SER A 66 -1.63 -4.54 -16.22
CA SER A 66 -0.81 -4.16 -15.08
C SER A 66 -0.08 -2.86 -15.43
N PRO A 67 -0.30 -1.73 -14.73
CA PRO A 67 0.55 -0.55 -14.85
C PRO A 67 2.01 -0.79 -14.39
N TYR A 68 2.30 -1.98 -13.87
CA TYR A 68 3.63 -2.49 -13.56
C TYR A 68 4.06 -3.62 -14.52
N ASP A 69 3.27 -3.95 -15.54
CA ASP A 69 3.72 -4.88 -16.58
C ASP A 69 4.77 -4.20 -17.45
N GLU A 70 5.85 -4.93 -17.66
CA GLU A 70 7.02 -4.55 -18.45
C GLU A 70 6.72 -4.56 -19.97
N GLY A 71 5.65 -3.89 -20.41
CA GLY A 71 5.21 -3.89 -21.81
C GLY A 71 5.02 -2.47 -22.35
N GLU A 72 6.10 -1.88 -22.87
CA GLU A 72 6.18 -0.84 -23.92
C GLU A 72 7.20 0.30 -23.70
N TRP A 73 7.92 0.37 -22.57
CA TRP A 73 9.03 1.34 -22.41
C TRP A 73 10.42 0.75 -22.65
N ARG A 74 10.52 -0.53 -23.03
CA ARG A 74 11.77 -1.13 -23.55
C ARG A 74 12.00 -0.63 -24.98
N HIS A 75 12.48 0.61 -25.12
CA HIS A 75 13.16 1.03 -26.34
C HIS A 75 14.36 0.11 -26.57
N LYS A 76 14.33 -0.57 -27.73
CA LYS A 76 15.38 -1.32 -28.44
C LYS A 76 16.75 -1.47 -27.79
#